data_AF-A0A699TKB2-F1
#
_entry.id   AF-A0A699TKB2-F1
#
_cell.length_a   1.000
_cell.length_b   1.000
_cell.length_c   1.000
_cell.angle_alpha   90.00
_cell.angle_beta   90.00
_cell.angle_gamma   90.00
#
_symmetry.space_group_name_H-M   'P 1'
#
loop_
_entity.id
_entity.type
_entity.pdbx_description
1 polymer ?
#
loop_
_entity_poly.entity_id
_entity_poly.type
_entity_poly.pdbx_seq_one_letter_code
_entity_poly.pdbx_strand_id
1 'polypeptide(L)'
;MTGNLKLLINFVEKFLGTVKFRNDQIAPILGYGDLVQGAVTIKRVYYVEVLNHNLFSVGQFCDADLEVAFRKSTCFIRDLKGNDLLTGSRGTDLYSISLQSTSSPNPICLMAKATSSQAWSWHRHLSHLNFDTINLLSKNDIVVGLPKLKFVKDHLCSSCELG
;
A
#
# COMPACT_ATOMS: atom_id res chain seq x y z
N MET A 1 13.32 9.68 2.19
CA MET A 1 12.41 9.51 3.34
C MET A 1 10.98 9.57 2.87
N THR A 2 10.08 8.76 3.44
CA THR A 2 8.65 8.72 3.12
C THR A 2 7.82 8.59 4.38
N GLY A 3 6.65 9.24 4.42
CA GLY A 3 5.63 8.98 5.45
C GLY A 3 4.55 8.01 5.00
N ASN A 4 4.64 7.50 3.76
CA ASN A 4 3.72 6.51 3.23
C ASN A 4 4.39 5.14 3.17
N LEU A 5 4.02 4.26 4.12
CA LEU A 5 4.53 2.90 4.22
C LEU A 5 4.17 2.05 2.98
N LYS A 6 3.04 2.32 2.33
CA LYS A 6 2.58 1.55 1.15
C LYS A 6 3.48 1.69 -0.07
N LEU A 7 4.35 2.70 -0.09
CA LEU A 7 5.32 2.92 -1.17
C LEU A 7 6.59 2.06 -1.01
N LEU A 8 6.77 1.44 0.16
CA LEU A 8 7.98 0.69 0.48
C LEU A 8 7.75 -0.82 0.28
N ILE A 9 8.72 -1.46 -0.36
CA ILE A 9 8.87 -2.91 -0.40
C ILE A 9 10.06 -3.32 0.46
N ASN A 10 10.17 -4.61 0.81
CA ASN A 10 11.23 -5.14 1.68
C ASN A 10 11.40 -4.33 2.98
N PHE A 11 10.28 -3.88 3.56
CA PHE A 11 10.31 -3.02 4.73
C PHE A 11 10.86 -3.77 5.95
N VAL A 12 11.83 -3.15 6.62
CA VAL A 12 12.40 -3.60 7.89
C VAL A 12 12.04 -2.57 8.95
N GLU A 13 11.21 -2.99 9.90
CA GLU A 13 10.88 -2.20 11.08
C GLU A 13 12.07 -2.20 12.04
N LYS A 14 12.64 -1.03 12.26
CA LYS A 14 13.80 -0.83 13.14
C LYS A 14 13.93 0.65 13.48
N PHE A 15 14.04 0.96 14.76
CA PHE A 15 14.40 2.31 15.18
C PHE A 15 15.83 2.66 14.72
N LEU A 16 15.96 3.72 13.92
CA LEU A 16 17.24 4.15 13.35
C LEU A 16 17.71 5.53 13.83
N GLY A 17 16.87 6.26 14.57
CA GLY A 17 17.15 7.61 15.03
C GLY A 17 15.94 8.51 14.90
N THR A 18 16.18 9.81 14.88
CA THR A 18 15.11 10.83 14.79
C THR A 18 15.41 11.87 13.72
N VAL A 19 14.36 12.47 13.19
CA VAL A 19 14.42 13.62 12.29
C VAL A 19 13.85 14.82 13.02
N LYS A 20 14.57 15.94 13.01
CA LYS A 20 14.07 17.23 13.50
C LYS A 20 13.58 18.07 12.33
N PHE A 21 12.32 18.48 12.38
CA PHE A 21 11.70 19.34 11.38
C PHE A 21 11.98 20.81 11.63
N ARG A 22 11.70 21.66 10.63
CA ARG A 22 11.87 23.12 10.73
C ARG A 22 11.01 23.74 11.84
N ASN A 23 9.86 23.13 12.16
CA ASN A 23 8.97 23.56 13.24
C ASN A 23 9.39 23.01 14.63
N ASP A 24 10.64 22.60 14.78
CA ASP A 24 11.22 21.99 15.99
C ASP A 24 10.60 20.66 16.44
N GLN A 25 9.60 20.13 15.73
CA GLN A 25 9.07 18.80 16.00
C GLN A 25 10.12 17.74 15.68
N ILE A 26 10.13 16.68 16.48
CA ILE A 26 11.03 15.54 16.32
C ILE A 26 10.17 14.32 16.05
N ALA A 27 10.53 13.54 15.04
CA ALA A 27 9.88 12.26 14.75
C ALA A 27 10.88 11.12 14.66
N PRO A 28 10.50 9.91 15.12
CA PRO A 28 11.32 8.73 14.99
C PRO A 28 11.36 8.23 13.54
N ILE A 29 12.51 7.71 13.15
CA ILE A 29 12.65 6.87 11.97
C ILE A 29 12.32 5.44 12.40
N LEU A 30 11.15 4.95 11.96
CA LEU A 30 10.58 3.67 12.42
C LEU A 30 11.08 2.47 11.62
N GLY A 31 11.74 2.70 10.49
CA GLY A 31 12.31 1.64 9.68
C GLY A 31 12.82 2.14 8.35
N TYR A 32 13.12 1.20 7.46
CA TYR A 32 13.53 1.47 6.10
C TYR A 32 13.01 0.40 5.16
N GLY A 33 12.82 0.76 3.90
CA GLY A 33 12.49 -0.17 2.82
C GLY A 33 12.99 0.38 1.49
N ASP A 34 12.73 -0.35 0.42
CA ASP A 34 13.10 0.10 -0.93
C ASP A 34 11.87 0.69 -1.62
N LEU A 35 12.06 1.75 -2.41
CA LEU A 35 11.01 2.34 -3.23
C LEU A 35 11.29 2.02 -4.69
N VAL A 36 10.32 1.41 -5.38
CA VAL A 36 10.43 1.08 -6.80
C VAL A 36 9.48 1.96 -7.59
N GLN A 37 10.02 2.67 -8.57
CA GLN A 37 9.27 3.51 -9.49
C GLN A 37 9.72 3.22 -10.92
N GLY A 38 8.92 2.44 -11.65
CA GLY A 38 9.29 1.99 -12.99
C GLY A 38 10.60 1.21 -12.97
N ALA A 39 11.61 1.68 -13.71
CA ALA A 39 12.94 1.09 -13.76
C ALA A 39 13.88 1.54 -12.61
N VAL A 40 13.47 2.52 -11.80
CA VAL A 40 14.30 3.06 -10.71
C VAL A 40 13.98 2.36 -9.40
N THR A 41 15.00 1.87 -8.71
CA THR A 41 14.90 1.38 -7.33
C THR A 41 15.74 2.25 -6.42
N ILE A 42 15.10 2.90 -5.45
CA ILE A 42 15.75 3.73 -4.44
C ILE A 42 15.86 2.88 -3.17
N LYS A 43 17.08 2.47 -2.84
CA LYS A 43 17.33 1.58 -1.71
C LYS A 43 17.33 2.32 -0.39
N ARG A 44 16.93 1.62 0.68
CA ARG A 44 17.02 2.10 2.08
C ARG A 44 16.35 3.45 2.31
N VAL A 45 15.16 3.65 1.77
CA VAL A 45 14.33 4.82 2.06
C VAL A 45 13.80 4.72 3.48
N TYR A 46 14.14 5.71 4.32
CA TYR A 46 13.65 5.78 5.70
C TYR A 46 12.15 6.09 5.78
N TYR A 47 11.46 5.38 6.66
CA TYR A 47 10.05 5.60 6.99
C TYR A 47 9.91 6.48 8.22
N VAL A 48 9.16 7.58 8.08
CA VAL A 48 8.86 8.56 9.13
C VAL A 48 7.37 8.88 9.05
N GLU A 49 6.56 8.33 9.95
CA GLU A 49 5.09 8.35 9.89
C GLU A 49 4.48 9.75 9.70
N VAL A 50 5.04 10.77 10.37
CA VAL A 50 4.50 12.14 10.33
C VAL A 50 4.92 12.95 9.09
N LEU A 51 5.61 12.33 8.13
CA LEU A 51 6.15 13.03 6.96
C LEU A 51 5.09 13.17 5.85
N ASN A 52 4.55 14.38 5.68
CA ASN A 52 3.51 14.66 4.68
C ASN A 52 3.99 14.54 3.22
N HIS A 53 5.26 14.81 2.95
CA HIS A 53 5.84 14.79 1.61
C HIS A 53 7.13 13.98 1.56
N ASN A 54 7.28 13.19 0.51
CA ASN A 54 8.49 12.37 0.31
C ASN A 54 9.68 13.25 -0.03
N LEU A 55 10.82 12.93 0.54
CA LEU A 55 12.09 13.61 0.28
C LEU A 55 13.07 12.61 -0.33
N PHE A 56 13.58 12.94 -1.51
CA PHE A 56 14.63 12.16 -2.18
C PHE A 56 16.00 12.80 -1.98
N SER A 57 17.00 11.99 -1.69
CA SER A 57 18.39 12.46 -1.63
C SER A 57 18.98 12.44 -3.03
N VAL A 58 19.49 13.59 -3.49
CA VAL A 58 20.21 13.69 -4.77
C VAL A 58 21.46 12.80 -4.76
N GLY A 59 22.18 12.75 -3.63
CA GLY A 59 23.36 11.90 -3.48
C GLY A 59 23.06 10.42 -3.71
N GLN A 60 21.90 9.93 -3.25
CA GLN A 60 21.51 8.52 -3.49
C GLN A 60 21.31 8.20 -4.97
N PHE A 61 20.88 9.16 -5.78
CA PHE A 61 20.79 8.97 -7.22
C PHE A 61 22.18 8.99 -7.87
N CYS A 62 23.06 9.90 -7.44
CA CYS A 62 24.44 9.95 -7.93
C CYS A 62 25.22 8.66 -7.59
N ASP A 63 25.08 8.16 -6.37
CA ASP A 63 25.70 6.90 -5.92
C ASP A 63 25.15 5.67 -6.67
N ALA A 64 24.00 5.80 -7.33
CA ALA A 64 23.37 4.79 -8.16
C ALA A 64 23.69 4.98 -9.66
N ASP A 65 24.71 5.77 -10.00
CA ASP A 65 25.13 6.08 -11.37
C ASP A 65 24.04 6.75 -12.23
N LEU A 66 23.14 7.51 -11.59
CA LEU A 66 22.10 8.28 -12.29
C LEU A 66 22.48 9.76 -12.39
N GLU A 67 22.24 10.35 -13.57
CA GLU A 67 22.42 11.78 -13.78
C GLU A 67 21.20 12.53 -13.23
N VAL A 68 21.42 13.46 -12.29
CA VAL A 68 20.36 14.36 -11.80
C VAL A 68 20.60 15.75 -12.36
N ALA A 69 19.67 16.25 -13.17
CA ALA A 69 19.75 17.56 -13.79
C ALA A 69 18.59 18.46 -13.37
N PHE A 70 18.90 19.68 -12.94
CA PHE A 70 17.93 20.72 -12.64
C PHE A 70 17.97 21.81 -13.71
N ARG A 71 16.82 22.09 -14.33
CA ARG A 71 16.61 23.18 -15.28
C ARG A 71 15.61 24.18 -14.70
N LYS A 72 15.48 25.35 -15.33
CA LYS A 72 14.64 26.46 -14.85
C LYS A 72 13.23 26.02 -14.40
N SER A 73 12.58 25.13 -15.15
CA SER A 73 11.19 24.69 -14.90
C SER A 73 11.03 23.18 -14.66
N THR A 74 12.09 22.39 -14.79
CA THR A 74 12.02 20.92 -14.74
C THR A 74 13.24 20.31 -14.10
N CYS A 75 13.12 19.12 -13.55
CA CYS A 75 14.26 18.27 -13.20
C CYS A 75 14.11 16.90 -13.83
N PHE A 76 15.24 16.24 -14.10
CA PHE A 76 15.29 14.92 -14.69
C PHE A 76 16.27 14.05 -13.91
N ILE A 77 15.90 12.79 -13.70
CA ILE A 77 16.81 11.73 -13.30
C ILE A 77 16.95 10.80 -14.49
N ARG A 78 18.17 10.73 -15.04
CA ARG A 78 18.49 10.00 -16.28
C ARG A 78 19.39 8.82 -15.99
N ASP A 79 19.24 7.77 -16.79
CA ASP A 79 20.23 6.69 -16.84
C ASP A 79 21.51 7.14 -17.58
N LEU A 80 22.56 6.32 -17.53
CA LEU A 80 23.82 6.57 -18.24
C LEU A 80 23.67 6.63 -19.78
N LYS A 81 22.53 6.17 -20.32
CA LYS A 81 22.23 6.24 -21.76
C LYS A 81 21.49 7.53 -22.13
N GLY A 82 21.12 8.35 -21.16
CA GLY A 82 20.40 9.61 -21.32
C GLY A 82 18.88 9.47 -21.35
N ASN A 83 18.31 8.31 -21.02
CA ASN A 83 16.86 8.13 -20.94
C ASN A 83 16.31 8.74 -19.65
N ASP A 84 15.24 9.53 -19.75
CA ASP A 84 14.55 10.11 -18.60
C ASP A 84 13.78 9.02 -17.84
N LEU A 85 14.25 8.67 -16.64
CA LEU A 85 13.61 7.68 -15.77
C LEU A 85 12.54 8.32 -14.88
N LEU A 86 12.82 9.52 -14.38
CA LEU A 86 11.90 10.32 -13.59
C LEU A 86 12.00 11.78 -14.04
N THR A 87 10.84 12.40 -14.20
CA THR A 87 10.73 13.82 -14.54
C THR A 87 9.97 14.53 -13.45
N GLY A 88 10.51 15.65 -13.00
CA GLY A 88 9.84 16.56 -12.07
C GLY A 88 9.62 17.93 -12.69
N SER A 89 8.61 18.62 -12.19
CA SER A 89 8.32 20.02 -12.52
C SER A 89 8.70 20.92 -11.36
N ARG A 90 9.12 22.15 -11.66
CA ARG A 90 9.31 23.18 -10.64
C ARG A 90 7.99 23.92 -10.42
N GLY A 91 7.50 23.92 -9.19
CA GLY A 91 6.39 24.75 -8.73
C GLY A 91 6.88 25.66 -7.62
N THR A 92 6.65 26.98 -7.75
CA THR A 92 7.26 27.98 -6.85
C THR A 92 8.79 27.79 -6.76
N ASP A 93 9.30 27.36 -5.61
CA ASP A 93 10.73 27.13 -5.35
C ASP A 93 11.09 25.67 -5.09
N LEU A 94 10.18 24.73 -5.34
CA LEU A 94 10.40 23.30 -5.14
C LEU A 94 10.27 22.54 -6.45
N TYR A 95 11.12 21.53 -6.62
CA TYR A 95 10.96 20.52 -7.65
C TYR A 95 10.15 19.37 -7.08
N SER A 96 9.08 18.99 -7.77
CA SER A 96 8.21 17.88 -7.39
C SER A 96 8.23 16.81 -8.48
N ILE A 97 8.38 15.56 -8.06
CA ILE A 97 8.35 14.40 -8.93
C ILE A 97 7.04 13.67 -8.65
N SER A 98 6.25 13.44 -9.69
CA SER A 98 5.04 12.61 -9.60
C SER A 98 5.43 11.15 -9.69
N LEU A 99 5.35 10.45 -8.56
CA LEU A 99 5.46 9.00 -8.54
C LEU A 99 4.14 8.43 -9.06
N GLN A 100 4.18 7.65 -10.15
CA GLN A 100 3.01 6.87 -10.52
C GLN A 100 2.79 5.84 -9.44
N SER A 101 1.61 5.87 -8.80
CA SER A 101 1.17 4.79 -7.94
C SER A 101 1.33 3.50 -8.75
N THR A 102 2.15 2.59 -8.24
CA THR A 102 2.11 1.20 -8.69
C THR A 102 0.72 0.69 -8.31
N SER A 103 -0.26 0.94 -9.17
CA SER A 103 -1.47 0.13 -9.17
C SER A 103 -0.97 -1.29 -9.39
N SER A 104 -0.88 -2.07 -8.32
CA SER A 104 -0.65 -3.50 -8.42
C SER A 104 -1.61 -4.01 -9.50
N PRO A 105 -1.14 -4.64 -10.60
CA PRO A 105 -2.04 -5.09 -11.67
C PRO A 105 -3.09 -6.08 -11.16
N ASN A 106 -2.81 -6.70 -10.00
CA ASN A 106 -3.72 -7.53 -9.25
C ASN A 106 -3.77 -7.04 -7.80
N PRO A 107 -4.82 -6.32 -7.37
CA PRO A 107 -5.14 -6.34 -5.95
C PRO A 107 -5.46 -7.80 -5.61
N ILE A 108 -4.56 -8.48 -4.88
CA ILE A 108 -4.90 -9.74 -4.23
C ILE A 108 -5.93 -9.35 -3.16
N CYS A 109 -7.21 -9.42 -3.53
CA CYS A 109 -8.30 -9.25 -2.60
C CYS A 109 -8.37 -10.52 -1.75
N LEU A 110 -7.67 -10.52 -0.61
CA LEU A 110 -7.88 -11.52 0.42
C LEU A 110 -9.30 -11.31 0.97
N MET A 111 -10.23 -12.18 0.58
CA MET A 111 -11.59 -12.18 1.14
C MET A 111 -11.49 -12.37 2.66
N ALA A 112 -11.95 -11.37 3.42
CA ALA A 112 -12.02 -11.48 4.87
C ALA A 112 -12.98 -12.61 5.26
N LYS A 113 -12.61 -13.38 6.29
CA LYS A 113 -13.47 -14.44 6.83
C LYS A 113 -14.57 -13.80 7.68
N ALA A 114 -15.81 -14.25 7.51
CA ALA A 114 -16.89 -13.82 8.39
C ALA A 114 -16.62 -14.28 9.83
N THR A 115 -16.97 -13.44 10.80
CA THR A 115 -17.02 -13.89 12.19
C THR A 115 -18.09 -14.98 12.34
N SER A 116 -17.93 -15.87 13.33
CA SER A 116 -18.89 -16.96 13.56
C SER A 116 -20.31 -16.40 13.75
N SER A 117 -20.48 -15.35 14.56
CA SER A 117 -21.79 -14.73 14.78
C SER A 117 -22.44 -14.20 13.51
N GLN A 118 -21.68 -13.55 12.62
CA GLN A 118 -22.17 -13.07 11.33
C GLN A 118 -22.56 -14.21 10.40
N ALA A 119 -21.73 -15.26 10.33
CA ALA A 119 -22.02 -16.42 9.50
C ALA A 119 -23.31 -17.11 9.92
N TRP A 120 -23.52 -17.31 11.22
CA TRP A 120 -24.71 -17.95 11.78
C TRP A 120 -25.96 -17.07 11.73
N SER A 121 -25.82 -15.75 11.75
CA SER A 121 -26.94 -14.83 11.50
C SER A 121 -27.42 -14.95 10.06
N TRP A 122 -26.53 -14.93 9.08
CA TRP A 122 -26.89 -15.06 7.67
C TRP A 122 -27.41 -16.44 7.31
N HIS A 123 -26.86 -17.51 7.91
CA HIS A 123 -27.42 -18.85 7.81
C HIS A 123 -28.90 -18.89 8.22
N ARG A 124 -29.27 -18.24 9.34
CA ARG A 124 -30.68 -18.16 9.79
C ARG A 124 -31.55 -17.25 8.93
N HIS A 125 -31.04 -16.07 8.53
CA HIS A 125 -31.81 -15.14 7.69
C HIS A 125 -32.13 -15.71 6.31
N LEU A 126 -31.28 -16.59 5.79
CA LEU A 126 -31.47 -17.24 4.50
C LEU A 126 -32.06 -18.65 4.66
N SER A 127 -32.93 -18.87 5.65
CA SER A 127 -33.65 -20.13 5.83
C SER A 127 -32.75 -21.36 5.91
N HIS A 128 -31.66 -21.27 6.67
CA HIS A 128 -30.72 -22.36 6.95
C HIS A 128 -29.95 -22.89 5.74
N LEU A 129 -29.69 -22.05 4.73
CA LEU A 129 -28.82 -22.42 3.61
C LEU A 129 -27.43 -22.88 4.08
N ASN A 130 -26.86 -23.86 3.36
CA ASN A 130 -25.50 -24.30 3.62
C ASN A 130 -24.50 -23.16 3.34
N PHE A 131 -23.36 -23.16 4.04
CA PHE A 131 -22.37 -22.08 3.95
C PHE A 131 -21.71 -21.98 2.56
N ASP A 132 -21.65 -23.06 1.79
CA ASP A 132 -21.11 -23.04 0.42
C ASP A 132 -22.05 -22.31 -0.54
N THR A 133 -23.35 -22.50 -0.40
CA THR A 133 -24.39 -21.77 -1.13
C THR A 133 -24.37 -20.29 -0.72
N ILE A 134 -24.23 -19.98 0.57
CA ILE A 134 -24.09 -18.58 1.02
C ILE A 134 -22.83 -17.94 0.42
N ASN A 135 -21.71 -18.66 0.37
CA ASN A 135 -20.50 -18.20 -0.32
C ASN A 135 -20.72 -17.98 -1.82
N LEU A 136 -21.51 -18.83 -2.48
CA LEU A 136 -21.86 -18.69 -3.89
C LEU A 136 -22.74 -17.46 -4.14
N LEU A 137 -23.74 -17.23 -3.28
CA LEU A 137 -24.60 -16.04 -3.33
C LEU A 137 -23.81 -14.75 -3.11
N SER A 138 -22.88 -14.76 -2.16
CA SER A 138 -21.99 -13.64 -1.84
C SER A 138 -21.02 -13.32 -2.98
N LYS A 139 -20.46 -14.34 -3.65
CA LYS A 139 -19.56 -14.16 -4.80
C LYS A 139 -20.28 -13.60 -6.04
N ASN A 140 -21.54 -13.98 -6.24
CA ASN A 140 -22.32 -13.59 -7.42
C ASN A 140 -23.21 -12.36 -7.18
N ASP A 141 -23.09 -11.70 -6.02
CA ASP A 141 -23.88 -10.50 -5.67
C ASP A 141 -25.41 -10.71 -5.79
N ILE A 142 -25.91 -11.92 -5.48
CA ILE A 142 -27.32 -12.29 -5.68
C ILE A 142 -28.24 -11.69 -4.60
N VAL A 143 -27.71 -11.45 -3.39
CA VAL A 143 -28.49 -10.98 -2.23
C VAL A 143 -28.04 -9.59 -1.83
N VAL A 144 -28.96 -8.61 -1.90
CA VAL A 144 -28.69 -7.24 -1.46
C VAL A 144 -28.41 -7.22 0.04
N GLY A 145 -27.29 -6.62 0.43
CA GLY A 145 -26.86 -6.50 1.84
C GLY A 145 -26.04 -7.68 2.38
N LEU A 146 -25.86 -8.76 1.62
CA LEU A 146 -24.97 -9.86 2.01
C LEU A 146 -23.50 -9.42 1.80
N PRO A 147 -22.65 -9.41 2.85
CA PRO A 147 -21.28 -8.97 2.72
C PRO A 147 -20.42 -9.97 1.92
N LYS A 148 -19.41 -9.46 1.21
CA LYS A 148 -18.40 -10.24 0.47
C LYS A 148 -17.36 -10.84 1.40
N LEU A 149 -17.78 -11.82 2.21
CA LEU A 149 -16.94 -12.51 3.18
C LEU A 149 -16.91 -14.01 2.88
N LYS A 150 -15.84 -14.68 3.31
CA LYS A 150 -15.79 -16.14 3.31
C LYS A 150 -16.50 -16.65 4.56
N PHE A 151 -17.65 -17.28 4.37
CA PHE A 151 -18.39 -17.96 5.41
C PHE A 151 -17.87 -19.38 5.58
N VAL A 152 -17.54 -19.80 6.80
CA VAL A 152 -16.99 -21.13 7.08
C VAL A 152 -17.77 -21.73 8.22
N LYS A 153 -18.20 -22.98 8.04
CA LYS A 153 -18.84 -23.78 9.08
C LYS A 153 -17.82 -24.15 10.16
N ASP A 154 -18.08 -23.77 11.38
CA ASP A 154 -17.25 -24.08 12.56
C ASP A 154 -17.91 -25.09 13.50
N HIS A 155 -19.24 -25.25 13.47
CA HIS A 155 -19.99 -26.28 14.19
C HIS A 155 -21.28 -26.70 13.45
N LEU A 156 -22.01 -27.68 13.99
CA LEU A 156 -23.27 -28.17 13.42
C LEU A 156 -24.45 -27.33 13.91
N CYS A 157 -25.46 -27.16 13.07
CA CYS A 157 -26.71 -26.48 13.43
C CYS A 157 -27.72 -27.52 13.92
N SER A 158 -28.13 -27.43 15.19
CA SER A 158 -29.08 -28.38 15.77
C SER A 158 -30.42 -28.43 15.03
N SER A 159 -30.91 -27.30 14.49
CA SER A 159 -32.15 -27.28 13.70
C SER A 159 -32.03 -27.97 12.35
N CYS A 160 -30.87 -27.88 11.69
CA CYS A 160 -30.65 -28.53 10.39
C CYS A 160 -30.40 -30.04 10.52
N GLU A 161 -29.99 -30.51 11.70
CA GLU A 161 -29.80 -31.94 11.97
C GLU A 161 -31.13 -32.69 12.13
N LEU A 162 -32.19 -31.98 12.53
CA LEU A 162 -33.48 -32.59 12.85
C LEU A 162 -34.45 -32.66 11.65
N GLY A 163 -34.10 -32.05 10.51
CA GLY A 163 -34.91 -32.02 9.29
C GLY A 163 -35.80 -30.79 9.20
#